data_AF-A0A1W9I2B7-F1
#
_entry.id   AF-A0A1W9I2B7-F1
#
_cell.length_a   1.000
_cell.length_b   1.000
_cell.length_c   1.000
_cell.angle_alpha   90.00
_cell.angle_beta   90.00
_cell.angle_gamma   90.00
#
_symmetry.space_group_name_H-M   'P 1'
#
loop_
_entity.id
_entity.type
_entity.pdbx_description
1 polymer ?
#
loop_
_entity_poly.entity_id
_entity_poly.type
_entity_poly.pdbx_seq_one_letter_code
_entity_poly.pdbx_strand_id
1 'polypeptide(L)' 'MTASDLIEALKKIDPSTHVLVQGYEGGFSEIADIKKLKIKLDVNTESWYGRHEEADDGGVEAIVLVREQRV' A
#
# COMPACT_ATOMS: atom_id res chain seq x y z
N MET A 1 9.52 -4.23 0.95
CA MET A 1 9.39 -3.54 2.25
C MET A 1 8.39 -4.32 3.09
N THR A 2 8.77 -4.72 4.29
CA THR A 2 7.89 -5.40 5.26
C THR A 2 7.22 -4.37 6.19
N ALA A 3 6.26 -4.82 7.01
CA ALA A 3 5.67 -3.97 8.05
C ALA A 3 6.73 -3.48 9.08
N SER A 4 7.70 -4.33 9.43
CA SER A 4 8.79 -3.94 10.34
C SER A 4 9.65 -2.84 9.74
N ASP A 5 10.01 -2.95 8.46
CA ASP A 5 10.81 -1.92 7.77
C ASP A 5 10.08 -0.57 7.74
N LEU A 6 8.76 -0.60 7.46
CA LEU A 6 7.92 0.59 7.45
C LEU A 6 7.85 1.23 8.84
N ILE A 7 7.62 0.44 9.90
CA ILE A 7 7.57 0.93 11.28
C ILE A 7 8.90 1.59 11.68
N GLU A 8 10.03 0.96 11.36
CA GLU A 8 11.36 1.52 11.67
C GLU A 8 11.66 2.81 10.89
N ALA A 9 11.07 2.98 9.70
CA ALA A 9 11.11 4.25 8.99
C ALA A 9 10.23 5.32 9.67
N LEU A 10 9.00 4.97 10.07
CA LEU A 10 8.05 5.88 10.71
C LEU A 10 8.49 6.31 12.13
N LYS A 11 9.24 5.48 12.86
CA LYS A 11 9.80 5.87 14.17
C LYS A 11 10.82 7.00 14.11
N LYS A 12 11.37 7.29 12.93
CA LYS A 12 12.42 8.31 12.73
C LYS A 12 11.87 9.69 12.38
N ILE A 13 10.56 9.83 12.19
CA ILE A 13 9.90 11.08 11.81
C ILE A 13 9.09 11.65 12.97
N ASP A 14 8.80 12.96 12.92
CA ASP A 14 7.89 13.59 13.89
C ASP A 14 6.48 12.97 13.76
N PRO A 15 5.85 12.52 14.86
CA PRO A 15 4.54 11.87 14.81
C PRO A 15 3.39 12.72 14.24
N SER A 16 3.54 14.05 14.19
CA SER A 16 2.58 14.97 13.59
C SER A 16 2.75 15.14 12.07
N THR A 17 3.79 14.55 11.49
CA THR A 17 4.04 14.60 10.04
C THR A 17 2.96 13.83 9.29
N HIS A 18 2.38 14.45 8.25
CA HIS A 18 1.41 13.78 7.38
C HIS A 18 2.04 12.61 6.61
N VAL A 19 1.33 11.48 6.56
CA VAL A 19 1.68 10.31 5.75
C VAL A 19 0.70 10.19 4.60
N LEU A 20 1.21 10.22 3.37
CA LEU A 20 0.41 10.19 2.14
C LEU A 20 0.83 9.03 1.24
N VAL A 21 -0.06 8.64 0.33
CA VAL A 21 0.19 7.63 -0.72
C VAL A 21 0.15 8.26 -2.11
N GLN A 22 0.81 7.63 -3.08
CA GLN A 22 0.87 8.15 -4.44
C GLN A 22 -0.50 8.11 -5.14
N GLY A 23 -0.83 9.17 -5.88
CA GLY A 23 -1.96 9.16 -6.80
C GLY A 23 -1.71 8.34 -8.07
N TYR A 24 -2.74 8.10 -8.87
CA TYR A 24 -2.64 7.25 -10.07
C TYR A 24 -1.80 7.91 -11.17
N GLU A 25 -2.13 9.16 -11.50
CA GLU A 25 -1.47 9.96 -12.55
C GLU A 25 -0.47 10.95 -11.95
N GLY A 26 0.10 10.63 -10.79
CA GLY A 26 0.93 11.52 -9.99
C GLY A 26 0.17 12.16 -8.81
N GLY A 27 0.80 13.16 -8.18
CA GLY A 27 0.29 13.75 -6.94
C GLY A 27 0.26 12.76 -5.76
N PHE A 28 -0.46 13.15 -4.71
CA PHE A 28 -0.57 12.39 -3.47
C PHE A 28 -2.01 12.43 -2.93
N SER A 29 -2.39 11.40 -2.19
CA SER A 29 -3.70 11.24 -1.56
C SER A 29 -3.56 10.81 -0.11
N GLU A 30 -4.57 11.13 0.70
CA GLU A 30 -4.67 10.61 2.07
C GLU A 30 -4.88 9.09 2.06
N ILE A 31 -4.49 8.44 3.16
CA ILE A 31 -4.77 7.03 3.39
C ILE A 31 -6.20 6.94 3.95
N ALA A 32 -7.11 6.37 3.16
CA ALA A 32 -8.49 6.14 3.60
C ALA A 32 -8.63 4.88 4.46
N ASP A 33 -7.81 3.85 4.18
CA ASP A 33 -7.88 2.58 4.91
C ASP A 33 -6.53 1.84 4.92
N ILE A 34 -6.32 1.00 5.92
CA ILE A 34 -5.15 0.13 6.08
C ILE A 34 -5.64 -1.31 6.22
N LYS A 35 -5.46 -2.11 5.15
CA LYS A 35 -5.97 -3.47 5.11
C LYS A 35 -4.86 -4.49 5.27
N LYS A 36 -5.15 -5.58 5.99
CA LYS A 36 -4.32 -6.78 5.99
C LYS A 36 -4.93 -7.79 5.01
N LEU A 37 -4.24 -8.06 3.91
CA LEU A 37 -4.73 -8.92 2.82
C LEU A 37 -3.75 -10.06 2.54
N LYS A 38 -4.23 -11.11 1.87
CA LYS A 38 -3.36 -12.10 1.21
C LYS A 38 -3.11 -11.65 -0.22
N ILE A 39 -1.85 -11.64 -0.62
CA ILE A 39 -1.42 -11.12 -1.92
C ILE A 39 -0.63 -12.20 -2.67
N LYS A 40 -0.92 -12.38 -3.96
CA LYS A 40 -0.06 -13.09 -4.90
C LYS A 40 0.90 -12.09 -5.53
N LEU A 41 2.20 -12.33 -5.34
CA LEU A 41 3.24 -11.46 -5.86
C LEU A 41 3.50 -11.76 -7.34
N ASP A 42 3.61 -10.71 -8.15
CA ASP A 42 4.23 -10.75 -9.48
C ASP A 42 3.41 -11.50 -10.52
N VAL A 43 2.09 -11.44 -10.37
CA VAL A 43 1.14 -12.14 -11.24
C VAL A 43 0.61 -11.27 -12.38
N ASN A 44 0.57 -9.95 -12.19
CA ASN A 44 0.05 -9.01 -13.17
C ASN A 44 1.19 -8.57 -14.11
N THR A 45 0.95 -8.68 -15.42
CA THR A 45 1.91 -8.25 -16.45
C THR A 45 1.67 -6.81 -16.93
N GLU A 46 0.44 -6.33 -16.75
CA GLU A 46 -0.04 -5.03 -17.18
C GLU A 46 0.17 -3.99 -16.08
N SER A 47 0.76 -2.85 -16.45
CA SER A 47 1.22 -1.86 -15.47
C SER A 47 0.09 -1.14 -14.71
N TRP A 48 -1.11 -1.04 -15.29
CA TRP A 48 -2.22 -0.31 -14.68
C TRP A 48 -2.88 -1.03 -13.49
N TYR A 49 -2.71 -2.35 -13.36
CA TYR A 49 -3.17 -3.10 -12.18
C TYR A 49 -2.19 -3.00 -11.01
N GLY A 50 -0.95 -2.59 -11.26
CA GLY A 50 0.17 -2.86 -10.35
C GLY A 50 0.63 -4.33 -10.45
N ARG A 51 1.80 -4.62 -9.88
CA ARG A 51 2.53 -5.88 -10.07
C ARG A 51 1.93 -7.08 -9.31
N HIS A 52 1.06 -6.85 -8.34
CA HIS A 52 0.55 -7.88 -7.42
C HIS A 52 -0.98 -7.90 -7.42
N GLU A 53 -1.58 -9.00 -6.97
CA GLU A 53 -3.04 -9.20 -6.96
C GLU A 53 -3.52 -9.72 -5.61
N GLU A 54 -4.75 -9.37 -5.23
CA GLU A 54 -5.42 -9.96 -4.07
C GLU A 54 -5.68 -11.46 -4.28
N ALA A 55 -5.57 -12.24 -3.20
CA ALA A 55 -5.69 -13.69 -3.26
C ALA A 55 -6.75 -14.20 -2.27
N ASP A 56 -7.74 -14.92 -2.81
CA ASP A 56 -8.76 -15.62 -2.00
C ASP A 56 -8.14 -16.75 -1.15
N ASP A 57 -7.18 -17.49 -1.74
CA ASP A 57 -6.38 -18.52 -1.09
C ASP A 57 -4.93 -18.49 -1.58
N GLY A 58 -4.00 -19.02 -0.77
CA GLY A 58 -2.58 -19.11 -1.11
C GLY A 58 -1.93 -17.77 -1.49
N GLY A 59 -1.33 -17.08 -0.53
CA GLY A 59 -0.64 -15.80 -0.76
C GLY A 59 0.18 -15.40 0.44
N VAL A 60 0.98 -14.34 0.30
CA VAL A 60 1.72 -13.75 1.42
C VAL A 60 0.84 -12.74 2.16
N GLU A 61 0.97 -12.66 3.48
CA GLU A 61 0.30 -11.61 4.24
C GLU A 61 0.95 -10.25 3.95
N ALA A 62 0.15 -9.23 3.62
CA ALA A 62 0.61 -7.89 3.33
C ALA A 62 -0.28 -6.82 3.97
N ILE A 63 0.32 -5.66 4.26
CA ILE A 63 -0.41 -4.44 4.60
C ILE A 63 -0.56 -3.59 3.33
N VAL A 64 -1.79 -3.24 2.99
CA VAL A 64 -2.14 -2.42 1.83
C VAL A 64 -2.72 -1.09 2.32
N LEU A 65 -2.08 0.01 1.90
CA LEU A 65 -2.55 1.37 2.17
C LEU A 65 -3.48 1.80 1.04
N VAL A 66 -4.77 1.90 1.34
CA VAL A 66 -5.80 2.28 0.37
C VAL A 66 -5.89 3.80 0.34
N ARG A 67 -5.69 4.39 -0.84
CA ARG A 67 -5.85 5.83 -1.02
C ARG A 67 -7.32 6.25 -0.95
N GLU A 68 -7.56 7.44 -0.46
CA GLU A 68 -8.84 8.12 -0.66
C GLU A 68 -9.08 8.41 -2.14
N GLN A 69 -10.28 8.09 -2.64
CA GLN A 69 -10.71 8.47 -3.98
C GLN A 69 -11.69 9.64 -3.88
N ARG A 70 -11.36 10.76 -4.52
CA ARG A 70 -12.29 11.87 -4.67
C ARG A 70 -13.17 11.60 -5.90
N VAL A 71 -14.49 11.70 -5.70
CA VAL A 71 -15.51 11.56 -6.74
C VAL A 71 -15.72 12.91 -7.43
#